data_AF-A0A925WKR0-F1
#
_entry.id   AF-A0A925WKR0-F1
#
_cell.length_a   1.000
_cell.length_b   1.000
_cell.length_c   1.000
_cell.angle_alpha   90.00
_cell.angle_beta   90.00
_cell.angle_gamma   90.00
#
_symmetry.space_group_name_H-M   'P 1'
#
loop_
_entity.id
_entity.type
_entity.pdbx_description
1 polymer ?
#
loop_
_entity_poly.entity_id
_entity_poly.type
_entity_poly.pdbx_seq_one_letter_code
_entity_poly.pdbx_strand_id
1 'polypeptide(L)'
;MKQLLQFAIAASALLFTGCSAFNYEWRQATRKPVPANDIAGPWEGRWISKATGHEDKLRALITSVDPNNYDVKFHAAYKSETFKFITVHFGYTVRMETQPGADQNIAFRGSEDLGALAGGIYTYEGSASATNFFSTYKSKYDHGTFELKRPVN
;
A
#
# COMPACT_ATOMS: atom_id res chain seq x y z
N MET A 1 28.27 -44.42 -9.60
CA MET A 1 28.57 -43.35 -8.61
C MET A 1 29.58 -42.42 -9.27
N LYS A 2 29.36 -41.15 -9.58
CA LYS A 2 28.47 -40.13 -9.04
C LYS A 2 28.02 -39.24 -10.22
N GLN A 3 26.71 -39.11 -10.40
CA GLN A 3 26.15 -37.93 -11.05
C GLN A 3 26.18 -36.76 -10.05
N LEU A 4 25.91 -35.55 -10.56
CA LEU A 4 25.61 -34.31 -9.83
C LEU A 4 26.83 -33.43 -9.52
N LEU A 5 27.24 -32.65 -10.53
CA LEU A 5 27.93 -31.38 -10.28
C LEU A 5 27.56 -30.33 -11.34
N GLN A 6 26.27 -30.10 -11.51
CA GLN A 6 25.74 -28.91 -12.19
C GLN A 6 24.47 -28.52 -11.44
N PHE A 7 24.09 -27.24 -11.44
CA PHE A 7 23.01 -26.64 -10.64
C PHE A 7 23.42 -26.18 -9.22
N ALA A 8 24.39 -25.28 -9.15
CA ALA A 8 24.37 -24.27 -8.11
C ALA A 8 24.69 -22.92 -8.76
N ILE A 9 24.00 -21.86 -8.32
CA ILE A 9 24.11 -20.46 -8.76
C ILE A 9 23.18 -20.08 -9.94
N ALA A 10 21.87 -20.19 -9.73
CA ALA A 10 20.88 -19.41 -10.51
C ALA A 10 19.57 -19.23 -9.72
N ALA A 11 19.65 -18.74 -8.48
CA ALA A 11 18.44 -18.48 -7.67
C ALA A 11 18.64 -17.35 -6.65
N SER A 12 19.30 -16.25 -7.05
CA SER A 12 19.50 -15.11 -6.14
C SER A 12 19.37 -13.76 -6.84
N ALA A 13 18.31 -13.57 -7.64
CA ALA A 13 18.03 -12.30 -8.32
C ALA A 13 16.56 -11.83 -8.23
N LEU A 14 15.68 -12.54 -7.53
CA LEU A 14 14.23 -12.25 -7.57
C LEU A 14 13.69 -11.42 -6.39
N LEU A 15 14.52 -11.01 -5.43
CA LEU A 15 14.04 -10.33 -4.21
C LEU A 15 14.03 -8.80 -4.27
N PHE A 16 14.46 -8.18 -5.38
CA PHE A 16 14.54 -6.71 -5.51
C PHE A 16 13.57 -6.09 -6.54
N THR A 17 12.79 -6.89 -7.25
CA THR A 17 11.96 -6.38 -8.36
C THR A 17 10.71 -5.64 -7.90
N GLY A 18 10.12 -6.01 -6.75
CA GLY A 18 8.87 -5.42 -6.25
C GLY A 18 8.95 -3.90 -6.03
N CYS A 19 10.00 -3.41 -5.37
CA CYS A 19 10.21 -1.97 -5.17
C CYS A 19 10.51 -1.24 -6.48
N SER A 20 11.19 -1.88 -7.43
CA SER A 20 11.49 -1.27 -8.74
C SER A 20 10.23 -1.10 -9.58
N ALA A 21 9.31 -2.08 -9.54
CA ALA A 21 8.03 -2.03 -10.23
C ALA A 21 7.11 -0.95 -9.64
N PHE A 22 6.94 -0.91 -8.31
CA PHE A 22 6.13 0.14 -7.68
C PHE A 22 6.64 1.53 -8.02
N ASN A 23 7.95 1.77 -7.90
CA ASN A 23 8.52 3.09 -8.19
C ASN A 23 8.38 3.48 -9.67
N TYR A 24 8.45 2.51 -10.58
CA TYR A 24 8.18 2.75 -11.99
C TYR A 24 6.72 3.16 -12.22
N GLU A 25 5.76 2.35 -11.74
CA GLU A 25 4.33 2.65 -11.85
C GLU A 25 3.98 4.00 -11.21
N TRP A 26 4.56 4.29 -10.05
CA TRP A 26 4.41 5.56 -9.35
C TRP A 26 4.82 6.77 -10.20
N ARG A 27 6.00 6.71 -10.83
CA ARG A 27 6.48 7.78 -11.72
C ARG A 27 5.60 7.95 -12.95
N GLN A 28 5.02 6.86 -13.47
CA GLN A 28 4.09 6.95 -14.60
C GLN A 28 2.76 7.56 -14.17
N ALA A 29 2.23 7.17 -13.00
CA ALA A 29 0.95 7.64 -12.50
C ALA A 29 0.98 9.13 -12.14
N THR A 30 2.06 9.61 -11.53
CA THR A 30 2.23 11.03 -11.13
C THR A 30 2.32 12.01 -12.31
N ARG A 31 2.66 11.52 -13.51
CA ARG A 31 2.69 12.33 -14.74
C ARG A 31 1.33 12.46 -15.42
N LYS A 32 0.33 11.66 -15.00
CA LYS A 32 -1.00 11.71 -15.57
C LYS A 32 -1.86 12.74 -14.82
N PRO A 33 -2.82 13.40 -15.50
CA PRO A 33 -3.80 14.25 -14.82
C PRO A 33 -4.58 13.47 -13.75
N VAL A 34 -4.87 14.14 -12.64
CA VAL A 34 -5.71 13.58 -11.58
C VAL A 34 -7.17 13.50 -12.07
N PRO A 35 -7.84 12.34 -11.98
CA PRO A 35 -9.27 12.25 -12.28
C PRO A 35 -10.10 13.13 -11.34
N ALA A 36 -11.03 13.91 -11.89
CA ALA A 36 -11.84 14.85 -11.10
C ALA A 36 -12.90 14.17 -10.22
N ASN A 37 -13.47 13.05 -10.67
CA ASN A 37 -14.60 12.36 -10.04
C ASN A 37 -14.27 10.89 -9.72
N ASP A 38 -13.00 10.58 -9.48
CA ASP A 38 -12.53 9.22 -9.23
C ASP A 38 -11.33 9.29 -8.25
N ILE A 39 -11.14 8.22 -7.48
CA ILE A 39 -10.06 8.03 -6.52
C ILE A 39 -8.85 7.32 -7.14
N ALA A 40 -8.94 6.82 -8.38
CA ALA A 40 -7.83 6.22 -9.10
C ALA A 40 -6.60 7.14 -9.19
N GLY A 41 -5.43 6.54 -9.33
CA GLY A 41 -4.14 7.23 -9.44
C GLY A 41 -3.32 7.25 -8.15
N PRO A 42 -2.31 8.13 -8.07
CA PRO A 42 -1.35 8.15 -6.97
C PRO A 42 -1.85 8.94 -5.76
N TRP A 43 -1.42 8.48 -4.59
CA TRP A 43 -1.70 9.05 -3.28
C TRP A 43 -0.46 8.94 -2.38
N GLU A 44 -0.16 9.98 -1.61
CA GLU A 44 0.93 9.95 -0.63
C GLU A 44 0.56 10.63 0.69
N GLY A 45 1.21 10.18 1.75
CA GLY A 45 1.02 10.70 3.08
C GLY A 45 1.66 9.78 4.10
N ARG A 46 0.92 9.41 5.14
CA ARG A 46 1.46 8.68 6.30
C ARG A 46 0.58 7.52 6.69
N TRP A 47 1.20 6.49 7.24
CA TRP A 47 0.52 5.51 8.08
C TRP A 47 0.89 5.77 9.53
N ILE A 48 -0.10 5.65 10.41
CA ILE A 48 0.01 5.99 11.82
C ILE A 48 -0.44 4.78 12.63
N SER A 49 0.47 4.15 13.36
CA SER A 49 0.16 3.07 14.29
C SER A 49 -0.19 3.63 15.66
N LYS A 50 -1.38 3.29 16.15
CA LYS A 50 -1.78 3.61 17.53
C LYS A 50 -1.15 2.67 18.55
N ALA A 51 -0.76 1.46 18.15
CA ALA A 51 -0.14 0.49 19.06
C ALA A 51 1.32 0.83 19.37
N THR A 52 2.05 1.37 18.38
CA THR A 52 3.50 1.61 18.47
C THR A 52 3.89 3.08 18.45
N GLY A 53 3.01 3.97 17.96
CA GLY A 53 3.32 5.38 17.75
C GLY A 53 4.11 5.68 16.47
N HIS A 54 4.35 4.67 15.60
CA HIS A 54 4.96 4.91 14.29
C HIS A 54 4.10 5.84 13.43
N GLU A 55 4.76 6.78 12.75
CA GLU A 55 4.13 7.70 11.81
C GLU A 55 5.00 7.88 10.56
N ASP A 56 5.10 6.84 9.75
CA ASP A 56 6.02 6.79 8.62
C ASP A 56 5.33 7.00 7.27
N LYS A 57 6.12 7.20 6.22
CA LYS A 57 5.61 7.53 4.88
C LYS A 57 4.80 6.37 4.31
N LEU A 58 3.70 6.69 3.67
CA LEU A 58 2.87 5.76 2.92
C LEU A 58 2.58 6.33 1.53
N ARG A 59 2.70 5.48 0.53
CA ARG A 59 2.21 5.73 -0.83
C ARG A 59 1.17 4.69 -1.21
N ALA A 60 0.23 5.08 -2.05
CA ALA A 60 -0.75 4.18 -2.64
C ALA A 60 -0.94 4.47 -4.13
N LEU A 61 -1.12 3.42 -4.92
CA LEU A 61 -1.57 3.49 -6.31
C LEU A 61 -2.92 2.78 -6.40
N ILE A 62 -3.96 3.56 -6.72
CA ILE A 62 -5.32 3.07 -6.85
C ILE A 62 -5.62 2.82 -8.33
N THR A 63 -6.10 1.62 -8.64
CA THR A 63 -6.52 1.23 -10.00
C THR A 63 -7.96 0.73 -9.96
N SER A 64 -8.83 1.27 -10.82
CA SER A 64 -10.20 0.75 -10.96
C SER A 64 -10.15 -0.66 -11.55
N VAL A 65 -10.90 -1.58 -10.93
CA VAL A 65 -11.10 -2.96 -11.41
C VAL A 65 -12.44 -3.03 -12.13
N ASP A 66 -13.48 -2.52 -11.49
CA ASP A 66 -14.85 -2.41 -11.99
C ASP A 66 -15.56 -1.24 -11.25
N PRO A 67 -16.85 -0.93 -11.54
CA PRO A 67 -17.53 0.21 -10.93
C PRO A 67 -17.58 0.22 -9.39
N ASN A 68 -17.47 -0.94 -8.76
CA ASN A 68 -17.61 -1.10 -7.31
C ASN A 68 -16.31 -1.57 -6.64
N ASN A 69 -15.22 -1.72 -7.39
CA ASN A 69 -13.99 -2.30 -6.89
C ASN A 69 -12.74 -1.58 -7.39
N TYR A 70 -11.79 -1.40 -6.47
CA TYR A 70 -10.46 -0.87 -6.77
C TYR A 70 -9.38 -1.78 -6.18
N ASP A 71 -8.26 -1.87 -6.88
CA ASP A 71 -7.03 -2.40 -6.32
C ASP A 71 -6.17 -1.24 -5.82
N VAL A 72 -5.79 -1.31 -4.54
CA VAL A 72 -4.91 -0.32 -3.90
C VAL A 72 -3.58 -0.97 -3.59
N LYS A 73 -2.56 -0.62 -4.37
CA LYS A 73 -1.18 -1.05 -4.14
C LYS A 73 -0.52 -0.07 -3.16
N PHE A 74 -0.35 -0.49 -1.92
CA PHE A 74 0.35 0.26 -0.88
C PHE A 74 1.86 0.05 -0.96
N HIS A 75 2.61 1.07 -0.58
CA HIS A 75 4.05 1.03 -0.36
C HIS A 75 4.40 1.85 0.89
N ALA A 76 4.55 1.16 2.01
CA ALA A 76 4.82 1.74 3.32
C ALA A 76 6.34 1.80 3.57
N ALA A 77 6.79 2.87 4.21
CA ALA A 77 8.09 2.93 4.85
C ALA A 77 7.91 2.59 6.34
N TYR A 78 8.88 1.90 6.94
CA TYR A 78 8.90 1.59 8.36
C TYR A 78 10.30 1.90 8.88
N LYS A 79 10.43 2.90 9.76
CA LYS A 79 11.72 3.21 10.38
C LYS A 79 11.95 2.28 11.56
N SER A 80 13.12 1.65 11.61
CA SER A 80 13.46 0.80 12.75
C SER A 80 13.68 1.65 14.00
N GLU A 81 12.97 1.33 15.09
CA GLU A 81 13.20 1.93 16.41
C GLU A 81 14.58 1.57 16.98
N THR A 82 15.05 0.34 16.73
CA THR A 82 16.36 -0.14 17.18
C THR A 82 17.50 0.47 16.37
N PHE A 83 17.34 0.53 15.04
CA PHE A 83 18.36 1.03 14.11
C PHE A 83 17.83 2.22 13.33
N LYS A 84 17.89 3.41 13.92
CA LYS A 84 17.29 4.65 13.38
C LYS A 84 17.72 5.03 11.94
N PHE A 85 18.84 4.49 11.45
CA PHE A 85 19.33 4.69 10.08
C PHE A 85 18.76 3.69 9.07
N ILE A 86 18.03 2.67 9.52
CA ILE A 86 17.42 1.65 8.68
C ILE A 86 15.94 1.96 8.50
N THR A 87 15.53 2.13 7.24
CA THR A 87 14.12 2.16 6.84
C THR A 87 13.84 0.97 5.94
N VAL A 88 12.87 0.14 6.33
CA VAL A 88 12.39 -0.98 5.53
C VAL A 88 11.15 -0.53 4.76
N HIS A 89 10.97 -1.07 3.56
CA HIS A 89 9.80 -0.80 2.74
C HIS A 89 8.97 -2.06 2.55
N PHE A 90 7.65 -1.93 2.66
CA PHE A 90 6.69 -3.01 2.49
C PHE A 90 5.68 -2.63 1.41
N GLY A 91 5.42 -3.56 0.49
CA GLY A 91 4.44 -3.38 -0.57
C GLY A 91 3.44 -4.52 -0.60
N TYR A 92 2.16 -4.19 -0.74
CA TYR A 92 1.07 -5.15 -0.87
C TYR A 92 -0.10 -4.50 -1.60
N THR A 93 -1.02 -5.31 -2.11
CA THR A 93 -2.23 -4.83 -2.79
C THR A 93 -3.45 -5.27 -1.98
N VAL A 94 -4.42 -4.37 -1.82
CA VAL A 94 -5.71 -4.66 -1.20
C VAL A 94 -6.80 -4.44 -2.24
N ARG A 95 -7.67 -5.43 -2.41
CA ARG A 95 -8.95 -5.24 -3.11
C ARG A 95 -9.90 -4.50 -2.18
N MET A 96 -10.36 -3.33 -2.62
CA MET A 96 -11.34 -2.52 -1.91
C MET A 96 -12.69 -2.59 -2.62
N GLU A 97 -13.72 -2.95 -1.87
CA GLU A 97 -15.12 -2.77 -2.25
C GLU A 97 -15.53 -1.34 -1.95
N THR A 98 -16.22 -0.70 -2.89
CA THR A 98 -16.61 0.70 -2.79
C THR A 98 -18.11 0.91 -2.94
N GLN A 99 -18.61 1.93 -2.27
CA GLN A 99 -19.98 2.41 -2.39
C GLN A 99 -20.02 3.94 -2.27
N PRO A 100 -21.08 4.60 -2.75
CA PRO A 100 -21.29 6.02 -2.49
C PRO A 100 -21.28 6.31 -0.99
N GLY A 101 -20.49 7.30 -0.58
CA GLY A 101 -20.40 7.82 0.78
C GLY A 101 -21.07 9.19 0.93
N ALA A 102 -20.92 9.79 2.11
CA ALA A 102 -21.36 11.16 2.37
C ALA A 102 -20.53 12.18 1.57
N ASP A 103 -21.11 13.34 1.28
CA ASP A 103 -20.43 14.50 0.66
C ASP A 103 -19.70 14.18 -0.65
N GLN A 104 -20.29 13.32 -1.49
CA GLN A 104 -19.71 12.86 -2.77
C GLN A 104 -18.40 12.08 -2.63
N ASN A 105 -18.09 11.59 -1.42
CA ASN A 105 -16.96 10.71 -1.20
C ASN A 105 -17.29 9.27 -1.63
N ILE A 106 -16.25 8.51 -1.93
CA ILE A 106 -16.32 7.06 -2.12
C ILE A 106 -15.96 6.42 -0.79
N ALA A 107 -16.92 5.74 -0.17
CA ALA A 107 -16.66 4.92 1.01
C ALA A 107 -16.13 3.55 0.55
N PHE A 108 -15.20 2.98 1.32
CA PHE A 108 -14.58 1.71 0.97
C PHE A 108 -14.30 0.84 2.17
N ARG A 109 -14.19 -0.46 1.91
CA ARG A 109 -13.68 -1.46 2.84
C ARG A 109 -12.86 -2.51 2.09
N GLY A 110 -11.94 -3.16 2.77
CA GLY A 110 -11.16 -4.26 2.20
C GLY A 110 -10.40 -5.02 3.26
N SER A 111 -9.81 -6.14 2.86
CA SER A 111 -8.93 -6.92 3.73
C SER A 111 -7.86 -7.62 2.92
N GLU A 112 -6.72 -7.86 3.53
CA GLU A 112 -5.65 -8.66 2.94
C GLU A 112 -4.91 -9.44 4.03
N ASP A 113 -4.47 -10.67 3.73
CA ASP A 113 -3.60 -11.44 4.61
C ASP A 113 -2.15 -11.17 4.23
N LEU A 114 -1.45 -10.41 5.08
CA LEU A 114 -0.04 -10.08 4.87
C LEU A 114 0.90 -11.22 5.31
N GLY A 115 0.32 -12.33 5.77
CA GLY A 115 1.04 -13.48 6.29
C GLY A 115 1.33 -13.37 7.79
N ALA A 116 1.47 -14.51 8.44
CA ALA A 116 1.62 -14.60 9.90
C ALA A 116 2.80 -13.78 10.46
N LEU A 117 3.89 -13.66 9.71
CA LEU A 117 5.08 -12.89 10.12
C LEU A 117 4.89 -11.38 10.02
N ALA A 118 3.92 -10.91 9.23
CA ALA A 118 3.61 -9.50 9.03
C ALA A 118 2.29 -9.08 9.73
N GLY A 119 1.79 -9.90 10.64
CA GLY A 119 0.63 -9.59 11.47
C GLY A 119 -0.68 -10.25 11.05
N GLY A 120 -0.66 -11.07 9.99
CA GLY A 120 -1.80 -11.82 9.48
C GLY A 120 -2.78 -10.95 8.71
N ILE A 121 -4.07 -11.12 9.00
CA ILE A 121 -5.15 -10.42 8.31
C ILE A 121 -5.25 -8.97 8.78
N TYR A 122 -5.19 -8.05 7.83
CA TYR A 122 -5.49 -6.64 8.00
C TYR A 122 -6.85 -6.33 7.38
N THR A 123 -7.66 -5.56 8.08
CA THR A 123 -8.94 -5.02 7.60
C THR A 123 -8.85 -3.50 7.52
N TYR A 124 -9.45 -2.93 6.49
CA TYR A 124 -9.43 -1.51 6.18
C TYR A 124 -10.85 -1.00 5.98
N GLU A 125 -11.15 0.17 6.52
CA GLU A 125 -12.39 0.90 6.26
C GLU A 125 -12.06 2.38 6.11
N GLY A 126 -12.77 3.10 5.25
CA GLY A 126 -12.43 4.49 5.01
C GLY A 126 -13.28 5.19 3.96
N SER A 127 -12.85 6.38 3.59
CA SER A 127 -13.43 7.14 2.50
C SER A 127 -12.38 7.96 1.78
N ALA A 128 -12.63 8.22 0.50
CA ALA A 128 -11.78 9.05 -0.31
C ALA A 128 -12.61 10.02 -1.16
N SER A 129 -12.08 11.23 -1.30
CA SER A 129 -12.59 12.29 -2.17
C SER A 129 -11.66 12.47 -3.36
N ALA A 130 -11.87 13.52 -4.17
CA ALA A 130 -10.93 13.88 -5.23
C ALA A 130 -9.50 14.20 -4.70
N THR A 131 -9.39 14.66 -3.45
CA THR A 131 -8.13 15.23 -2.90
C THR A 131 -7.65 14.60 -1.60
N ASN A 132 -8.51 13.89 -0.86
CA ASN A 132 -8.17 13.28 0.43
C ASN A 132 -8.52 11.80 0.42
N PHE A 133 -7.68 10.98 1.04
CA PHE A 133 -7.93 9.57 1.28
C PHE A 133 -7.65 9.31 2.75
N PHE A 134 -8.65 8.77 3.44
CA PHE A 134 -8.55 8.39 4.85
C PHE A 134 -8.99 6.94 5.02
N SER A 135 -8.23 6.18 5.81
CA SER A 135 -8.63 4.83 6.20
C SER A 135 -8.23 4.56 7.64
N THR A 136 -9.04 3.79 8.36
CA THR A 136 -8.58 3.04 9.52
C THR A 136 -8.09 1.67 9.06
N TYR A 137 -7.09 1.13 9.76
CA TYR A 137 -6.70 -0.26 9.61
C TYR A 137 -6.69 -0.96 10.97
N LYS A 138 -6.89 -2.29 10.94
CA LYS A 138 -6.81 -3.14 12.12
C LYS A 138 -6.30 -4.52 11.74
N SER A 139 -5.44 -5.07 12.59
CA SER A 139 -5.00 -6.46 12.56
C SER A 139 -5.01 -7.00 14.00
N LYS A 140 -4.52 -8.23 14.18
CA LYS A 140 -4.35 -8.82 15.51
C LYS A 140 -3.34 -8.04 16.38
N TYR A 141 -2.32 -7.45 15.75
CA TYR A 141 -1.16 -6.88 16.46
C TYR A 141 -1.07 -5.36 16.38
N ASP A 142 -1.79 -4.73 15.45
CA ASP A 142 -1.72 -3.29 15.25
C ASP A 142 -3.06 -2.73 14.78
N HIS A 143 -3.25 -1.43 14.99
CA HIS A 143 -4.37 -0.68 14.47
C HIS A 143 -3.98 0.79 14.36
N GLY A 144 -4.63 1.51 13.45
CA GLY A 144 -4.18 2.85 13.13
C GLY A 144 -4.94 3.51 12.01
N THR A 145 -4.34 4.53 11.42
CA THR A 145 -4.91 5.31 10.32
C THR A 145 -3.93 5.50 9.18
N PHE A 146 -4.47 5.58 7.97
CA PHE A 146 -3.79 6.07 6.78
C PHE A 146 -4.38 7.43 6.42
N GLU A 147 -3.51 8.41 6.23
CA GLU A 147 -3.88 9.79 5.89
C GLU A 147 -3.08 10.20 4.66
N LEU A 148 -3.75 10.24 3.50
CA LEU A 148 -3.12 10.49 2.21
C LEU A 148 -3.80 11.64 1.46
N LYS A 149 -3.01 12.30 0.61
CA LYS A 149 -3.44 13.32 -0.33
C LYS A 149 -2.89 13.01 -1.73
N ARG A 150 -3.44 13.69 -2.73
CA ARG A 150 -2.83 13.69 -4.07
C ARG A 150 -1.40 14.27 -3.96
N PRO A 151 -0.38 13.64 -4.57
CA PRO A 151 0.97 14.18 -4.57
C PRO A 151 1.01 15.57 -5.20
N VAL A 152 1.78 16.46 -4.61
CA VAL A 152 2.16 17.72 -5.24
C VAL A 152 3.34 17.44 -6.16
N ASN A 153 3.14 17.61 -7.46
CA ASN A 153 4.22 17.52 -8.45
C ASN A 153 5.15 18.72 -8.36
#